data_AF-A0A085JQI5-F1
#
_entry.id   AF-A0A085JQI5-F1
#
_cell.length_a   1.000
_cell.length_b   1.000
_cell.length_c   1.000
_cell.angle_alpha   90.00
_cell.angle_beta   90.00
_cell.angle_gamma   90.00
#
_symmetry.space_group_name_H-M   'P 1'
#
loop_
_entity.id
_entity.type
_entity.pdbx_description
1 polymer ?
#
loop_
_entity_poly.entity_id
_entity_poly.type
_entity_poly.pdbx_seq_one_letter_code
_entity_poly.pdbx_strand_id
1 'polypeptide(L)'
;MPKVPMGPGAQIIINNMREARRNGMPRNMVLPSTYFWFYRMVRNKGRWDYKQFNPFFANFGNFNFGATGTAAGIPDNILLMGAGWAQSHAGTSQPEWGRWYQNPPYGDDPTDQRFIREGIEYARQQGY
;
A
#
# COMPACT_ATOMS: atom_id res chain seq x y z
N MET A 1 12.99 13.52 2.74
CA MET A 1 12.49 12.16 3.00
C MET A 1 10.99 12.25 3.26
N PRO A 2 10.15 11.37 2.69
CA PRO A 2 8.73 11.33 3.01
C PRO A 2 8.52 11.20 4.52
N LYS A 3 7.62 12.02 5.08
CA LYS A 3 7.33 12.00 6.51
C LYS A 3 6.24 10.96 6.78
N VAL A 4 6.50 10.02 7.69
CA VAL A 4 5.49 9.03 8.09
C VAL A 4 4.24 9.76 8.61
N PRO A 5 3.03 9.46 8.08
CA PRO A 5 1.79 10.09 8.52
C PRO A 5 1.45 9.78 9.99
N MET A 6 0.45 10.50 10.54
CA MET A 6 -0.08 10.22 11.87
C MET A 6 -0.57 8.77 11.97
N GLY A 7 -0.09 8.04 12.98
CA GLY A 7 -0.39 6.62 13.17
C GLY A 7 0.45 5.99 14.27
N PRO A 8 0.52 4.65 14.32
CA PRO A 8 1.34 3.89 15.27
C PRO A 8 2.86 4.18 15.24
N GLY A 9 3.33 4.92 14.24
CA GLY A 9 4.69 5.46 14.16
C GLY A 9 5.62 4.73 13.19
N ALA A 10 6.78 5.33 12.92
CA ALA A 10 7.72 4.87 11.91
C ALA A 10 8.29 3.47 12.18
N GLN A 11 8.48 3.10 13.46
CA GLN A 11 9.00 1.78 13.82
C GLN A 11 8.08 0.63 13.35
N ILE A 12 6.77 0.86 13.34
CA ILE A 12 5.80 -0.12 12.84
C ILE A 12 5.95 -0.30 11.33
N ILE A 13 6.11 0.78 10.55
CA ILE A 13 6.38 0.70 9.12
C ILE A 13 7.68 -0.08 8.86
N ILE A 14 8.75 0.22 9.59
CA ILE A 14 10.05 -0.46 9.46
C ILE A 14 9.89 -1.96 9.73
N ASN A 15 9.17 -2.35 10.79
CA ASN A 15 8.93 -3.74 11.12
C ASN A 15 8.11 -4.45 10.03
N ASN A 16 7.07 -3.80 9.52
CA ASN A 16 6.24 -4.35 8.46
C ASN A 16 7.03 -4.51 7.15
N MET A 17 7.90 -3.56 6.78
CA MET A 17 8.76 -3.69 5.60
C MET A 17 9.73 -4.87 5.74
N ARG A 18 10.27 -5.11 6.95
CA ARG A 18 11.08 -6.29 7.24
C ARG A 18 10.27 -7.59 7.12
N GLU A 19 9.03 -7.60 7.61
CA GLU A 19 8.11 -8.74 7.45
C GLU A 19 7.79 -8.98 5.96
N ALA A 20 7.51 -7.91 5.22
CA ALA A 20 7.24 -7.96 3.78
C ALA A 20 8.42 -8.49 2.97
N ARG A 21 9.64 -8.04 3.23
CA ARG A 21 10.83 -8.55 2.54
C ARG A 21 11.10 -10.04 2.78
N ARG A 22 10.71 -10.58 3.94
CA ARG A 22 10.81 -12.02 4.23
C ARG A 22 9.77 -12.86 3.48
N ASN A 23 8.62 -12.27 3.15
CA ASN A 23 7.53 -12.93 2.41
C ASN A 23 7.54 -12.58 0.91
N GLY A 24 8.34 -11.59 0.53
CA GLY A 24 8.65 -11.23 -0.85
C GLY A 24 9.81 -12.03 -1.41
N MET A 25 10.03 -11.89 -2.71
CA MET A 25 11.21 -12.42 -3.38
C MET A 25 12.00 -11.29 -4.03
N PRO A 26 13.34 -11.30 -3.93
CA PRO A 26 14.17 -10.41 -4.73
C PRO A 26 14.07 -10.81 -6.21
N ARG A 27 14.20 -9.83 -7.13
CA ARG A 27 14.30 -9.97 -8.62
C ARG A 27 13.01 -9.88 -9.43
N ASN A 28 12.03 -9.06 -9.06
CA ASN A 28 10.82 -8.78 -9.88
C ASN A 28 9.95 -10.02 -10.22
N MET A 29 10.16 -11.15 -9.56
CA MET A 29 9.35 -12.37 -9.66
C MET A 29 8.50 -12.50 -8.39
N VAL A 30 7.49 -11.64 -8.26
CA VAL A 30 6.52 -11.77 -7.17
C VAL A 30 5.69 -13.02 -7.42
N LEU A 31 5.83 -14.02 -6.56
CA LEU A 31 5.09 -15.27 -6.67
C LEU A 31 3.61 -15.05 -6.31
N PRO A 32 2.69 -15.88 -6.83
CA PRO A 32 1.28 -15.88 -6.40
C PRO A 32 1.11 -15.97 -4.87
N SER A 33 2.01 -16.69 -4.19
CA SER A 33 2.04 -16.79 -2.73
C SER A 33 2.33 -15.44 -2.06
N THR A 34 3.24 -14.63 -2.60
CA THR A 34 3.55 -13.29 -2.09
C THR A 34 2.34 -12.36 -2.27
N TYR A 35 1.71 -12.37 -3.45
CA TYR A 35 0.48 -11.58 -3.66
C TYR A 35 -0.65 -12.01 -2.72
N PHE A 36 -0.88 -13.30 -2.55
CA PHE A 36 -1.89 -13.82 -1.65
C PHE A 36 -1.62 -13.46 -0.19
N TRP A 37 -0.37 -13.61 0.26
CA TRP A 37 0.05 -13.20 1.59
C TRP A 37 -0.17 -11.69 1.79
N PHE A 38 0.30 -10.86 0.86
CA PHE A 38 0.19 -9.42 0.94
C PHE A 38 -1.27 -8.98 0.99
N TYR A 39 -2.13 -9.53 0.12
CA TYR A 39 -3.57 -9.30 0.15
C TYR A 39 -4.19 -9.62 1.52
N ARG A 40 -3.81 -10.75 2.15
CA ARG A 40 -4.31 -11.11 3.49
C ARG A 40 -3.91 -10.11 4.56
N MET A 41 -2.76 -9.44 4.41
CA MET A 41 -2.29 -8.43 5.36
C MET A 41 -3.07 -7.12 5.24
N VAL A 42 -3.36 -6.67 4.01
CA VAL A 42 -3.87 -5.31 3.73
C VAL A 42 -5.38 -5.22 3.48
N ARG A 43 -6.07 -6.35 3.23
CA ARG A 43 -7.52 -6.37 3.02
C ARG A 43 -8.29 -5.82 4.23
N ASN A 44 -9.59 -5.53 4.05
CA ASN A 44 -10.49 -5.18 5.15
C ASN A 44 -10.38 -6.18 6.32
N LYS A 45 -10.21 -5.67 7.54
CA LYS A 45 -9.94 -6.42 8.77
C LYS A 45 -8.65 -7.25 8.75
N GLY A 46 -7.74 -6.95 7.84
CA GLY A 46 -6.39 -7.48 7.80
C GLY A 46 -5.52 -6.88 8.91
N ARG A 47 -4.36 -7.49 9.14
CA ARG A 47 -3.42 -7.04 10.21
C ARG A 47 -2.93 -5.60 9.99
N TRP A 48 -2.92 -5.13 8.76
CA TRP A 48 -2.49 -3.78 8.38
C TRP A 48 -3.65 -2.87 7.96
N ASP A 49 -4.90 -3.22 8.29
CA ASP A 49 -6.06 -2.36 8.11
C ASP A 49 -6.16 -1.33 9.25
N TYR A 50 -5.29 -0.31 9.21
CA TYR A 50 -5.08 0.60 10.33
C TYR A 50 -6.32 1.44 10.71
N LYS A 51 -7.21 1.70 9.75
CA LYS A 51 -8.47 2.42 10.00
C LYS A 51 -9.43 1.66 10.93
N GLN A 52 -9.25 0.34 11.11
CA GLN A 52 -10.04 -0.44 12.09
C GLN A 52 -9.67 -0.09 13.53
N PHE A 53 -8.43 0.32 13.78
CA PHE A 53 -8.00 0.74 15.12
C PHE A 53 -8.37 2.20 15.37
N ASN A 54 -8.15 3.06 14.37
CA ASN A 54 -8.52 4.46 14.43
C ASN A 54 -8.77 5.01 13.00
N PRO A 55 -9.96 5.54 12.69
CA PRO A 55 -10.27 6.09 11.37
C PRO A 55 -9.28 7.15 10.86
N PHE A 56 -8.65 7.91 11.75
CA PHE A 56 -7.65 8.92 11.39
C PHE A 56 -6.33 8.33 10.86
N PHE A 57 -6.14 7.01 10.91
CA PHE A 57 -4.94 6.33 10.42
C PHE A 57 -5.04 5.85 8.97
N ALA A 58 -6.02 6.31 8.19
CA ALA A 58 -6.15 5.98 6.77
C ALA A 58 -4.87 6.31 5.99
N ASN A 59 -4.34 7.53 6.13
CA ASN A 59 -3.11 7.96 5.47
C ASN A 59 -1.89 7.10 5.87
N PHE A 60 -1.82 6.70 7.14
CA PHE A 60 -0.78 5.78 7.61
C PHE A 60 -0.92 4.39 6.98
N GLY A 61 -2.14 3.90 6.83
CA GLY A 61 -2.42 2.64 6.14
C GLY A 61 -2.00 2.67 4.67
N ASN A 62 -2.33 3.75 3.95
CA ASN A 62 -1.95 3.94 2.55
C ASN A 62 -0.43 4.07 2.37
N PHE A 63 0.23 4.82 3.26
CA PHE A 63 1.68 4.87 3.32
C PHE A 63 2.31 3.50 3.61
N ASN A 64 1.77 2.76 4.59
CA ASN A 64 2.23 1.41 4.90
C ASN A 64 2.06 0.45 3.72
N PHE A 65 0.93 0.53 3.01
CA PHE A 65 0.66 -0.28 1.82
C PHE A 65 1.73 -0.07 0.74
N GLY A 66 2.05 1.18 0.40
CA GLY A 66 3.12 1.49 -0.56
C GLY A 66 4.50 1.00 -0.10
N ALA A 67 4.85 1.26 1.16
CA ALA A 67 6.15 0.90 1.71
C ALA A 67 6.35 -0.62 1.79
N THR A 68 5.35 -1.35 2.31
CA THR A 68 5.42 -2.80 2.47
C THR A 68 5.27 -3.55 1.16
N GLY A 69 4.45 -3.04 0.23
CA GLY A 69 4.34 -3.59 -1.13
C GLY A 69 5.66 -3.53 -1.88
N THR A 70 6.33 -2.38 -1.82
CA THR A 70 7.69 -2.20 -2.38
C THR A 70 8.69 -3.15 -1.71
N ALA A 71 8.65 -3.24 -0.37
CA ALA A 71 9.52 -4.15 0.38
C ALA A 71 9.29 -5.64 0.05
N ALA A 72 8.08 -6.01 -0.36
CA ALA A 72 7.73 -7.35 -0.84
C ALA A 72 8.14 -7.59 -2.32
N GLY A 73 8.63 -6.57 -3.02
CA GLY A 73 9.01 -6.64 -4.44
C GLY A 73 7.86 -6.42 -5.41
N ILE A 74 6.70 -5.94 -4.96
CA ILE A 74 5.54 -5.67 -5.82
C ILE A 74 5.80 -4.41 -6.64
N PRO A 75 5.64 -4.46 -7.98
CA PRO A 75 5.83 -3.28 -8.83
C PRO A 75 4.89 -2.13 -8.45
N ASP A 76 5.39 -0.91 -8.47
CA ASP A 76 4.64 0.31 -8.11
C ASP A 76 3.28 0.40 -8.81
N ASN A 77 3.25 0.16 -10.12
CA ASN A 77 2.01 0.25 -10.91
C ASN A 77 0.96 -0.75 -10.42
N ILE A 78 1.37 -1.94 -9.98
CA ILE A 78 0.46 -2.95 -9.42
C ILE A 78 -0.06 -2.50 -8.05
N LEU A 79 0.75 -1.83 -7.23
CA LEU A 79 0.30 -1.24 -5.97
C LEU A 79 -0.75 -0.15 -6.22
N LEU A 80 -0.45 0.81 -7.09
CA LEU A 80 -1.34 1.94 -7.39
C LEU A 80 -2.65 1.48 -8.06
N MET A 81 -2.59 0.49 -8.96
CA MET A 81 -3.79 -0.11 -9.56
C MET A 81 -4.58 -0.92 -8.53
N GLY A 82 -3.91 -1.68 -7.67
CA GLY A 82 -4.54 -2.51 -6.65
C GLY A 82 -5.32 -1.69 -5.61
N ALA A 83 -4.81 -0.53 -5.22
CA ALA A 83 -5.51 0.42 -4.35
C ALA A 83 -6.80 0.92 -5.01
N GLY A 84 -6.72 1.36 -6.27
CA GLY A 84 -7.89 1.79 -7.04
C GLY A 84 -8.93 0.69 -7.23
N TRP A 85 -8.50 -0.56 -7.45
CA TRP A 85 -9.41 -1.71 -7.47
C TRP A 85 -10.11 -1.90 -6.11
N ALA A 86 -9.36 -1.82 -5.01
CA ALA A 86 -9.92 -1.97 -3.67
C ALA A 86 -10.94 -0.86 -3.33
N GLN A 87 -10.65 0.39 -3.71
CA GLN A 87 -11.56 1.51 -3.50
C GLN A 87 -12.82 1.41 -4.38
N SER A 88 -12.67 0.97 -5.63
CA SER A 88 -13.80 0.66 -6.50
C SER A 88 -14.67 -0.47 -5.93
N HIS A 89 -14.05 -1.54 -5.42
CA HIS A 89 -14.76 -2.67 -4.80
C HIS A 89 -15.47 -2.28 -3.50
N ALA A 90 -14.93 -1.31 -2.74
CA ALA A 90 -15.56 -0.76 -1.54
C ALA A 90 -16.73 0.19 -1.85
N GLY A 91 -16.93 0.58 -3.13
CA GLY A 91 -17.99 1.51 -3.53
C GLY A 91 -17.73 2.96 -3.14
N THR A 92 -16.48 3.32 -2.83
CA THR A 92 -16.09 4.67 -2.37
C THR A 92 -15.22 5.43 -3.39
N SER A 93 -15.15 4.93 -4.62
CA SER A 93 -14.48 5.59 -5.75
C SER A 93 -15.41 6.62 -6.39
N GLN A 94 -14.86 7.77 -6.81
CA GLN A 94 -15.59 8.81 -7.53
C GLN A 94 -15.31 8.73 -9.04
N PRO A 95 -16.30 8.98 -9.93
CA PRO A 95 -16.14 8.85 -11.38
C PRO A 95 -14.97 9.65 -11.96
N GLU A 96 -14.68 10.85 -11.43
CA GLU A 96 -13.60 11.74 -11.83
C GLU A 96 -12.20 11.18 -11.56
N TRP A 97 -12.08 10.18 -10.68
CA TRP A 97 -10.80 9.50 -10.40
C TRP A 97 -10.50 8.39 -11.42
N GLY A 98 -11.44 8.11 -12.32
CA GLY A 98 -11.32 7.08 -13.34
C GLY A 98 -11.56 5.68 -12.82
N ARG A 99 -11.02 4.68 -13.51
CA ARG A 99 -11.16 3.25 -13.16
C ARG A 99 -9.80 2.59 -13.00
N TRP A 100 -9.75 1.51 -12.23
CA TRP A 100 -8.50 0.83 -11.88
C TRP A 100 -7.70 0.27 -13.06
N TYR A 101 -8.37 0.04 -14.19
CA TYR A 101 -7.77 -0.44 -15.44
C TYR A 101 -7.50 0.67 -16.47
N GLN A 102 -7.64 1.95 -16.09
CA GLN A 102 -7.37 3.12 -16.94
C GLN A 102 -6.05 3.79 -16.54
N ASN A 103 -6.03 5.12 -16.46
CA ASN A 103 -4.85 5.91 -16.07
C ASN A 103 -4.86 6.20 -14.56
N PRO A 104 -3.71 6.54 -13.95
CA PRO A 104 -3.66 7.11 -12.60
C PRO A 104 -4.65 8.29 -12.46
N PRO A 105 -5.37 8.41 -11.33
CA PRO A 105 -5.21 7.69 -10.06
C PRO A 105 -5.90 6.32 -9.99
N TYR A 106 -6.22 5.69 -11.13
CA TYR A 106 -6.78 4.33 -11.18
C TYR A 106 -8.09 4.19 -10.39
N GLY A 107 -8.88 5.25 -10.26
CA GLY A 107 -10.10 5.25 -9.45
C GLY A 107 -9.88 5.29 -7.93
N ASP A 108 -8.64 5.46 -7.47
CA ASP A 108 -8.30 5.67 -6.06
C ASP A 108 -8.38 7.17 -5.71
N ASP A 109 -8.61 7.50 -4.45
CA ASP A 109 -8.56 8.88 -3.96
C ASP A 109 -7.16 9.46 -4.25
N PRO A 110 -7.05 10.65 -4.88
CA PRO A 110 -5.74 11.25 -5.18
C PRO A 110 -4.84 11.45 -3.95
N THR A 111 -5.42 11.65 -2.77
CA THR A 111 -4.71 11.74 -1.50
C THR A 111 -4.16 10.38 -1.07
N ASP A 112 -4.96 9.32 -1.22
CA ASP A 112 -4.54 7.95 -0.90
C ASP A 112 -3.39 7.52 -1.83
N GLN A 113 -3.52 7.75 -3.13
CA GLN A 113 -2.46 7.59 -4.12
C GLN A 113 -1.18 8.33 -3.77
N ARG A 114 -1.29 9.57 -3.27
CA ARG A 114 -0.12 10.34 -2.85
C ARG A 114 0.60 9.65 -1.70
N PHE A 115 -0.12 9.20 -0.68
CA PHE A 115 0.49 8.50 0.46
C PHE A 115 1.07 7.14 0.07
N ILE A 116 0.45 6.40 -0.86
CA ILE A 116 1.02 5.16 -1.39
C ILE A 116 2.36 5.45 -2.08
N ARG A 117 2.44 6.48 -2.95
CA ARG A 117 3.70 6.89 -3.59
C ARG A 117 4.75 7.32 -2.59
N GLU A 118 4.37 8.10 -1.58
CA GLU A 118 5.28 8.48 -0.49
C GLU A 118 5.82 7.26 0.28
N GLY A 119 4.99 6.24 0.50
CA GLY A 119 5.40 4.98 1.10
C GLY A 119 6.38 4.20 0.22
N ILE A 120 6.14 4.13 -1.10
CA ILE A 120 7.05 3.52 -2.08
C ILE A 120 8.43 4.21 -2.01
N GLU A 121 8.46 5.54 -2.09
CA GLU A 121 9.70 6.32 -2.00
C GLU A 121 10.42 6.14 -0.66
N TYR A 122 9.65 6.02 0.43
CA TYR A 122 10.20 5.75 1.74
C TYR A 122 10.90 4.38 1.79
N ALA A 123 10.31 3.33 1.23
CA ALA A 123 10.93 2.00 1.17
C ALA A 123 12.25 2.03 0.37
N ARG A 124 12.26 2.68 -0.79
CA ARG A 124 13.48 2.85 -1.62
C ARG A 124 14.61 3.53 -0.87
N GLN A 125 14.31 4.62 -0.15
CA GLN A 125 15.29 5.33 0.68
C GLN A 125 15.87 4.48 1.81
N GLN A 126 15.17 3.40 2.20
CA GLN A 126 15.60 2.44 3.21
C GLN A 126 16.31 1.21 2.61
N GLY A 127 16.55 1.18 1.28
CA GLY A 127 17.29 0.12 0.60
C GLY A 127 16.44 -1.12 0.26
N TYR A 128 15.14 -0.95 0.07
CA TYR A 128 14.24 -1.96 -0.48
C TYR A 128 14.08 -1.83 -1.98
#